data_AF-A0A973FUF7-F1
#
_entry.id   AF-A0A973FUF7-F1
#
_cell.length_a   1.000
_cell.length_b   1.000
_cell.length_c   1.000
_cell.angle_alpha   90.00
_cell.angle_beta   90.00
_cell.angle_gamma   90.00
#
_symmetry.space_group_name_H-M   'P 1'
#
loop_
_entity.id
_entity.type
_entity.pdbx_description
1 polymer ?
#
loop_
_entity_poly.entity_id
_entity_poly.type
_entity_poly.pdbx_seq_one_letter_code
_entity_poly.pdbx_strand_id
1 'polypeptide(L)'
;MPMVKLPLTIEHGLLGFVRRQPLHGYEIYQRLCASEDLGLHWGWKQSQLYAELTRLEQEGYLQSSIEAQGSRPPRKVFELTTSGQAAFAEWIASPVLKGRDFQLEFPLKLYFAQQESREVARQLVASQQAECRSWLQSMERESLPSDAGMGYPEIVQQFRMSQIETIMAWLETCAAQIDQGEKSKDA
;
A
#
# COMPACT_ATOMS: atom_id res chain seq x y z
N MET A 1 24.12 -4.47 -13.56
CA MET A 1 22.95 -4.88 -12.75
C MET A 1 21.97 -3.73 -12.75
N PRO A 2 20.69 -3.92 -13.12
CA PRO A 2 19.73 -2.83 -13.03
C PRO A 2 19.51 -2.50 -11.55
N MET A 3 19.44 -1.20 -11.23
CA MET A 3 19.22 -0.70 -9.87
C MET A 3 17.95 -1.34 -9.30
N VAL A 4 18.07 -1.96 -8.13
CA VAL A 4 16.91 -2.28 -7.29
C VAL A 4 16.22 -0.95 -7.01
N LYS A 5 15.11 -0.68 -7.71
CA LYS A 5 14.29 0.50 -7.41
C LYS A 5 13.77 0.33 -5.98
N LEU A 6 13.80 1.43 -5.23
CA LEU A 6 13.28 1.56 -3.86
C LEU A 6 11.91 0.90 -3.69
N PRO A 7 11.52 0.52 -2.45
CA PRO A 7 10.23 -0.11 -2.21
C PRO A 7 9.13 0.80 -2.74
N LEU A 8 8.31 0.22 -3.59
CA LEU A 8 7.24 0.87 -4.33
C LEU A 8 6.34 1.65 -3.35
N THR A 9 6.08 2.92 -3.66
CA THR A 9 5.35 3.86 -2.80
C THR A 9 3.83 3.73 -2.98
N ILE A 10 3.05 4.39 -2.12
CA ILE A 10 1.57 4.37 -2.13
C ILE A 10 0.95 4.73 -3.49
N GLU A 11 1.64 5.52 -4.30
CA GLU A 11 1.27 5.87 -5.67
C GLU A 11 1.10 4.63 -6.58
N HIS A 12 1.76 3.51 -6.28
CA HIS A 12 1.58 2.24 -7.00
C HIS A 12 0.24 1.56 -6.70
N GLY A 13 -0.46 2.00 -5.66
CA GLY A 13 -1.87 1.67 -5.44
C GLY A 13 -2.75 2.00 -6.64
N LEU A 14 -2.37 3.02 -7.43
CA LEU A 14 -3.06 3.38 -8.68
C LEU A 14 -3.10 2.22 -9.68
N LEU A 15 -2.04 1.40 -9.72
CA LEU A 15 -1.97 0.23 -10.58
C LEU A 15 -3.08 -0.77 -10.25
N GLY A 16 -3.40 -0.94 -8.97
CA GLY A 16 -4.47 -1.85 -8.53
C GLY A 16 -5.84 -1.49 -9.11
N PHE A 17 -6.13 -0.20 -9.33
CA PHE A 17 -7.41 0.25 -9.88
C PHE A 17 -7.58 -0.09 -11.37
N VAL A 18 -6.48 -0.13 -12.14
CA VAL A 18 -6.47 -0.44 -13.59
C VAL A 18 -6.16 -1.91 -13.89
N ARG A 19 -6.02 -2.75 -12.87
CA ARG A 19 -5.64 -4.16 -13.02
C ARG A 19 -6.66 -5.01 -13.77
N ARG A 20 -7.94 -4.77 -13.52
CA ARG A 20 -9.02 -5.60 -14.09
C ARG A 20 -9.37 -5.21 -15.53
N GLN A 21 -9.24 -3.93 -15.85
CA GLN A 21 -9.59 -3.39 -17.16
C GLN A 21 -8.94 -2.02 -17.36
N PRO A 22 -8.71 -1.60 -18.61
CA PRO A 22 -8.32 -0.22 -18.93
C PRO A 22 -9.33 0.79 -18.38
N LEU A 23 -8.85 1.89 -17.81
CA LEU A 23 -9.72 2.96 -17.28
C LEU A 23 -9.28 4.34 -17.73
N HIS A 24 -10.25 5.23 -17.87
CA HIS A 24 -9.97 6.64 -18.06
C HIS A 24 -9.39 7.26 -16.78
N GLY A 25 -8.44 8.19 -16.90
CA GLY A 25 -7.80 8.84 -15.74
C GLY A 25 -8.80 9.45 -14.73
N TYR A 26 -9.92 9.99 -15.22
CA TYR A 26 -10.97 10.52 -14.35
C TYR A 26 -11.73 9.42 -13.59
N GLU A 27 -11.95 8.25 -14.20
CA GLU A 27 -12.59 7.11 -13.52
C GLU A 27 -11.67 6.54 -12.43
N ILE A 28 -10.34 6.54 -12.68
CA ILE A 28 -9.35 6.18 -11.65
C ILE A 28 -9.46 7.15 -10.46
N TYR A 29 -9.52 8.45 -10.72
CA TYR A 29 -9.70 9.47 -9.69
C TYR A 29 -11.02 9.29 -8.92
N GLN A 30 -12.13 9.06 -9.62
CA GLN A 30 -13.40 8.78 -8.97
C GLN A 30 -13.34 7.54 -8.08
N ARG A 31 -12.73 6.45 -8.54
CA ARG A 31 -12.57 5.23 -7.72
C ARG A 31 -11.71 5.47 -6.50
N LEU A 32 -10.61 6.21 -6.64
CA LEU A 32 -9.74 6.60 -5.53
C LEU A 32 -10.48 7.43 -4.48
N CYS A 33 -11.34 8.36 -4.91
CA CYS A 33 -12.12 9.20 -4.00
C CYS A 33 -13.36 8.49 -3.42
N ALA A 34 -13.96 7.56 -4.17
CA ALA A 34 -15.21 6.89 -3.81
C ALA A 34 -15.02 5.59 -3.03
N SER A 35 -13.78 5.14 -2.84
CA SER A 35 -13.46 3.98 -2.02
C SER A 35 -13.68 4.30 -0.52
N GLU A 36 -14.94 4.41 -0.13
CA GLU A 36 -15.41 4.43 1.26
C GLU A 36 -14.92 3.18 2.01
N ASP A 37 -14.84 2.05 1.30
CA ASP A 37 -14.28 0.77 1.79
C ASP A 37 -12.81 0.90 2.25
N LEU A 38 -12.06 1.85 1.71
CA LEU A 38 -10.68 2.10 2.14
C LEU A 38 -10.63 3.00 3.38
N GLY A 39 -11.67 3.78 3.68
CA GLY A 39 -11.68 4.75 4.79
C GLY A 39 -10.57 5.82 4.70
N LEU A 40 -9.87 5.91 3.57
CA LEU A 40 -8.69 6.76 3.38
C LEU A 40 -9.08 8.09 2.74
N HIS A 41 -8.75 9.20 3.42
CA HIS A 41 -8.80 10.52 2.84
C HIS A 41 -7.48 10.83 2.15
N TRP A 42 -7.39 10.48 0.86
CA TRP A 42 -6.19 10.64 0.05
C TRP A 42 -5.69 12.09 -0.05
N GLY A 43 -6.60 13.07 0.06
CA GLY A 43 -6.25 14.50 -0.08
C GLY A 43 -5.69 14.90 -1.44
N TRP A 44 -5.70 13.97 -2.41
CA TRP A 44 -5.13 14.18 -3.73
C TRP A 44 -6.02 15.07 -4.59
N LYS A 45 -5.38 16.02 -5.27
CA LYS A 45 -6.03 16.76 -6.35
C LYS A 45 -6.01 15.91 -7.61
N GLN A 46 -7.02 16.09 -8.45
CA GLN A 46 -7.07 15.44 -9.76
C GLN A 46 -5.77 15.66 -10.57
N SER A 47 -5.20 16.87 -10.55
CA SER A 47 -3.93 17.16 -11.24
C SER A 47 -2.74 16.32 -10.75
N GLN A 48 -2.68 16.00 -9.45
CA GLN A 48 -1.63 15.15 -8.88
C GLN A 48 -1.77 13.72 -9.39
N LEU A 49 -3.00 13.19 -9.45
CA LEU A 49 -3.26 11.88 -10.03
C LEU A 49 -2.80 11.79 -11.50
N TYR A 50 -3.12 12.80 -12.33
CA TYR A 50 -2.69 12.79 -13.73
C TYR A 50 -1.16 12.90 -13.89
N ALA A 51 -0.48 13.65 -13.00
CA ALA A 51 0.97 13.69 -12.97
C ALA A 51 1.56 12.31 -12.64
N GLU A 52 1.01 11.62 -11.64
CA GLU A 52 1.44 10.28 -11.26
C GLU A 52 1.15 9.23 -12.33
N LEU A 53 -0.03 9.25 -12.97
CA LEU A 53 -0.32 8.35 -14.10
C LEU A 53 0.65 8.55 -15.26
N THR A 54 1.05 9.80 -15.53
CA THR A 54 2.05 10.12 -16.55
C THR A 54 3.43 9.58 -16.15
N ARG A 55 3.81 9.69 -14.88
CA ARG A 55 5.06 9.11 -14.36
C ARG A 55 5.07 7.59 -14.48
N LEU A 56 4.01 6.91 -14.05
CA LEU A 56 3.87 5.45 -14.14
C LEU A 56 3.91 4.95 -15.59
N GLU A 57 3.37 5.73 -16.53
CA GLU A 57 3.51 5.48 -17.96
C GLU A 57 4.96 5.62 -18.45
N GLN A 58 5.65 6.69 -18.07
CA GLN A 58 7.08 6.90 -18.40
C GLN A 58 7.98 5.83 -17.80
N GLU A 59 7.64 5.31 -16.62
CA GLU A 59 8.35 4.20 -15.98
C GLU A 59 8.01 2.84 -16.59
N GLY A 60 7.07 2.78 -17.53
CA GLY A 60 6.67 1.57 -18.24
C GLY A 60 5.76 0.65 -17.43
N TYR A 61 5.15 1.11 -16.34
CA TYR A 61 4.16 0.33 -15.59
C TYR A 61 2.74 0.46 -16.15
N LEU A 62 2.48 1.58 -16.83
CA LEU A 62 1.25 1.81 -17.57
C LEU A 62 1.56 2.05 -19.04
N GLN A 63 0.57 1.73 -19.88
CA GLN A 63 0.48 2.21 -21.24
C GLN A 63 -0.84 2.96 -21.40
N SER A 64 -0.88 3.95 -22.27
CA SER A 64 -2.12 4.62 -22.61
C SER A 64 -2.50 4.48 -24.07
N SER A 65 -3.80 4.52 -24.33
CA SER A 65 -4.35 4.63 -25.67
C SER A 65 -5.40 5.73 -25.71
N ILE A 66 -5.60 6.29 -26.90
CA ILE A 66 -6.66 7.26 -27.14
C ILE A 66 -7.86 6.51 -27.70
N GLU A 67 -8.95 6.48 -26.94
CA GLU A 67 -10.21 5.93 -27.41
C GLU A 67 -11.09 7.06 -27.97
N ALA A 68 -11.48 6.91 -29.23
CA ALA A 68 -12.46 7.79 -29.86
C ALA A 68 -13.86 7.51 -29.28
N GLN A 69 -14.55 8.55 -28.82
CA GLN A 69 -15.93 8.44 -28.34
C GLN A 69 -16.91 9.14 -29.28
N GLY A 70 -17.04 8.68 -30.52
CA GLY A 70 -18.03 9.24 -31.46
C GLY A 70 -17.91 10.76 -31.58
N SER A 71 -18.94 11.50 -31.13
CA SER A 71 -18.98 12.97 -31.11
C SER A 71 -18.36 13.64 -29.86
N ARG A 72 -17.93 12.87 -28.85
CA ARG A 72 -17.31 13.38 -27.62
C ARG A 72 -15.78 13.49 -27.78
N PRO A 73 -15.14 14.36 -26.98
CA PRO A 73 -13.69 14.45 -26.96
C PRO A 73 -13.03 13.06 -26.72
N PRO A 74 -11.93 12.76 -27.43
CA PRO A 74 -11.20 11.52 -27.24
C PRO A 74 -10.74 11.40 -25.78
N ARG A 75 -10.77 10.17 -25.25
CA ARG A 75 -10.42 9.90 -23.85
C ARG A 75 -9.10 9.12 -23.79
N LYS A 76 -8.21 9.51 -22.86
CA LYS A 76 -6.96 8.79 -22.60
C LYS A 76 -7.23 7.70 -21.57
N VAL A 77 -7.21 6.44 -22.00
CA VAL A 77 -7.34 5.28 -21.12
C VAL A 77 -5.97 4.75 -20.76
N PHE A 78 -5.83 4.23 -19.54
CA PHE A 78 -4.61 3.64 -19.02
C PHE A 78 -4.82 2.16 -18.77
N GLU A 79 -3.82 1.37 -19.14
CA GLU A 79 -3.78 -0.07 -18.98
C GLU A 79 -2.45 -0.49 -18.36
N LEU A 80 -2.49 -1.55 -17.56
CA LEU A 80 -1.32 -2.15 -16.92
C LEU A 80 -0.46 -2.92 -17.94
N THR A 81 0.82 -2.60 -17.99
CA THR A 81 1.81 -3.39 -18.74
C THR A 81 2.21 -4.64 -17.97
N THR A 82 2.91 -5.58 -18.61
CA THR A 82 3.48 -6.77 -17.93
C THR A 82 4.41 -6.38 -16.77
N SER A 83 5.26 -5.36 -16.95
CA SER A 83 6.12 -4.83 -15.88
C SER A 83 5.33 -4.20 -14.75
N GLY A 84 4.26 -3.47 -15.06
CA GLY A 84 3.37 -2.91 -14.04
C GLY A 84 2.63 -3.98 -13.25
N GLN A 85 2.23 -5.08 -13.89
CA GLN A 85 1.57 -6.21 -13.21
C GLN A 85 2.53 -6.88 -12.23
N ALA A 86 3.78 -7.12 -12.66
CA ALA A 86 4.82 -7.68 -11.81
C ALA A 86 5.14 -6.75 -10.62
N ALA A 87 5.30 -5.44 -10.87
CA ALA A 87 5.56 -4.45 -9.84
C ALA A 87 4.41 -4.38 -8.82
N PHE A 88 3.16 -4.39 -9.28
CA PHE A 88 2.00 -4.39 -8.39
C PHE A 88 1.93 -5.67 -7.53
N ALA A 89 2.18 -6.84 -8.12
CA ALA A 89 2.21 -8.11 -7.41
C ALA A 89 3.29 -8.14 -6.31
N GLU A 90 4.49 -7.62 -6.62
CA GLU A 90 5.58 -7.46 -5.64
C GLU A 90 5.21 -6.46 -4.54
N TRP A 91 4.56 -5.35 -4.90
CA TRP A 91 4.14 -4.34 -3.94
C TRP A 91 3.09 -4.87 -2.95
N ILE A 92 2.06 -5.60 -3.39
CA ILE A 92 1.05 -6.14 -2.46
C ILE A 92 1.58 -7.29 -1.59
N ALA A 93 2.71 -7.89 -1.96
CA ALA A 93 3.38 -8.96 -1.21
C ALA A 93 4.48 -8.46 -0.27
N SER A 94 4.84 -7.17 -0.32
CA SER A 94 5.93 -6.60 0.48
C SER A 94 5.42 -5.76 1.66
N PRO A 95 6.09 -5.80 2.82
CA PRO A 95 5.73 -4.97 3.96
C PRO A 95 5.98 -3.48 3.67
N VAL A 96 5.28 -2.62 4.40
CA VAL A 96 5.59 -1.19 4.48
C VAL A 96 6.86 -1.03 5.30
N LEU A 97 7.90 -0.43 4.70
CA LEU A 97 9.22 -0.30 5.32
C LEU A 97 9.38 0.93 6.22
N LYS A 98 8.40 1.84 6.23
CA LYS A 98 8.44 3.07 7.03
C LYS A 98 7.17 3.16 7.85
N GLY A 99 7.29 3.09 9.18
CA GLY A 99 6.14 3.15 10.09
C GLY A 99 5.24 4.37 9.89
N ARG A 100 5.79 5.53 9.48
CA ARG A 100 5.00 6.74 9.18
C ARG A 100 4.08 6.62 7.96
N ASP A 101 4.43 5.74 7.02
CA ASP A 101 3.67 5.54 5.77
C ASP A 101 2.59 4.44 5.96
N PHE A 102 2.66 3.67 7.06
CA PHE A 102 1.79 2.53 7.36
C PHE A 102 0.30 2.86 7.26
N GLN A 103 -0.14 3.97 7.85
CA GLN A 103 -1.56 4.31 7.97
C GLN A 103 -2.24 4.47 6.60
N LEU A 104 -1.49 4.90 5.58
CA LEU A 104 -2.02 5.10 4.24
C LEU A 104 -1.71 3.89 3.35
N GLU A 105 -0.48 3.36 3.43
CA GLU A 105 -0.01 2.33 2.50
C GLU A 105 -0.52 0.93 2.85
N PHE A 106 -0.51 0.54 4.13
CA PHE A 106 -0.82 -0.83 4.52
C PHE A 106 -2.31 -1.19 4.31
N PRO A 107 -3.30 -0.36 4.69
CA PRO A 107 -4.71 -0.67 4.40
C PRO A 107 -4.99 -0.84 2.91
N LEU A 108 -4.32 -0.05 2.06
CA LEU A 108 -4.42 -0.17 0.61
C LEU A 108 -3.83 -1.48 0.10
N LYS A 109 -2.62 -1.85 0.56
CA LYS A 109 -2.01 -3.14 0.24
C LYS A 109 -2.93 -4.29 0.67
N LEU A 110 -3.48 -4.23 1.89
CA LEU A 110 -4.36 -5.26 2.43
C LEU A 110 -5.64 -5.41 1.62
N TYR A 111 -6.28 -4.30 1.23
CA TYR A 111 -7.45 -4.29 0.35
C TYR A 111 -7.19 -5.03 -0.96
N PHE A 112 -6.08 -4.73 -1.63
CA PHE A 112 -5.74 -5.38 -2.89
C PHE A 112 -5.27 -6.83 -2.70
N ALA A 113 -4.51 -7.12 -1.65
CA ALA A 113 -4.07 -8.47 -1.31
C ALA A 113 -5.26 -9.40 -1.09
N GLN A 114 -6.30 -8.95 -0.36
CA GLN A 114 -7.53 -9.71 -0.15
C GLN A 114 -8.29 -9.99 -1.45
N GLN A 115 -8.26 -9.07 -2.41
CA GLN A 115 -8.85 -9.30 -3.73
C GLN A 115 -8.04 -10.27 -4.60
N GLU A 116 -6.72 -10.36 -4.37
CA GLU A 116 -5.86 -11.28 -5.10
C GLU A 116 -6.05 -12.71 -4.61
N SER A 117 -5.79 -12.95 -3.33
CA SER A 117 -6.08 -14.21 -2.66
C SER A 117 -5.93 -14.08 -1.16
N ARG A 118 -6.58 -14.99 -0.42
CA ARG A 118 -6.36 -15.11 1.03
C ARG A 118 -4.87 -15.31 1.37
N GLU A 119 -4.17 -16.12 0.58
CA GLU A 119 -2.76 -16.44 0.83
C GLU A 119 -1.86 -15.21 0.69
N VAL A 120 -2.08 -14.37 -0.33
CA VAL A 120 -1.33 -13.11 -0.48
C VAL A 120 -1.60 -12.18 0.70
N ALA A 121 -2.86 -12.08 1.18
CA ALA A 121 -3.19 -11.29 2.36
C ALA A 121 -2.51 -11.82 3.64
N ARG A 122 -2.47 -13.15 3.84
CA ARG A 122 -1.74 -13.78 4.96
C ARG A 122 -0.25 -13.45 4.92
N GLN A 123 0.38 -13.62 3.76
CA GLN A 123 1.80 -13.36 3.57
C GLN A 123 2.16 -11.89 3.81
N LEU A 124 1.32 -10.96 3.34
CA LEU A 124 1.49 -9.53 3.59
C LEU A 124 1.45 -9.21 5.09
N VAL A 125 0.45 -9.72 5.81
CA VAL A 125 0.31 -9.50 7.27
C VAL A 125 1.51 -10.10 8.01
N ALA A 126 1.90 -11.33 7.69
CA ALA A 126 3.05 -12.00 8.32
C ALA A 126 4.37 -11.25 8.06
N SER A 127 4.57 -10.77 6.84
CA SER A 127 5.75 -9.97 6.46
C SER A 127 5.77 -8.63 7.22
N GLN A 128 4.63 -7.98 7.35
CA GLN A 128 4.53 -6.73 8.10
C GLN A 128 4.77 -6.93 9.60
N GLN A 129 4.28 -8.03 10.19
CA GLN A 129 4.58 -8.38 11.58
C GLN A 129 6.07 -8.67 11.80
N ALA A 130 6.76 -9.28 10.84
CA ALA A 130 8.20 -9.47 10.89
C ALA A 130 8.95 -8.12 10.84
N GLU A 131 8.53 -7.22 9.97
CA GLU A 131 9.13 -5.88 9.83
C GLU A 131 8.92 -5.03 11.10
N CYS A 132 7.72 -5.02 11.66
CA CYS A 132 7.44 -4.30 12.90
C CYS A 132 8.25 -4.84 14.10
N ARG A 133 8.44 -6.17 14.20
CA ARG A 133 9.33 -6.77 15.21
C ARG A 133 10.79 -6.36 15.01
N SER A 134 11.26 -6.28 13.77
CA SER A 134 12.60 -5.79 13.45
C SER A 134 12.82 -4.34 13.90
N TRP A 135 11.82 -3.48 13.69
CA TRP A 135 11.87 -2.09 14.17
C TRP A 135 11.94 -2.00 15.69
N LEU A 136 11.09 -2.73 16.41
CA LEU A 136 11.11 -2.75 17.88
C LEU A 136 12.47 -3.23 18.42
N GLN A 137 13.00 -4.34 17.90
CA GLN A 137 14.31 -4.87 18.30
C GLN A 137 15.45 -3.89 18.03
N SER A 138 15.38 -3.13 16.93
CA SER A 138 16.39 -2.12 16.61
C SER A 138 16.33 -0.96 17.59
N MET A 139 15.12 -0.49 17.94
CA MET A 139 14.92 0.58 18.92
C MET A 139 15.37 0.19 20.33
N GLU A 140 15.08 -1.05 20.75
CA GLU A 140 15.51 -1.58 22.05
C GLU A 140 17.03 -1.64 22.19
N ARG A 141 17.75 -2.01 21.11
CA ARG A 141 19.23 -2.07 21.11
C ARG A 141 19.87 -0.68 21.16
N GLU A 142 19.24 0.31 20.55
CA GLU A 142 19.71 1.70 20.55
C GLU A 142 19.39 2.42 21.86
N SER A 143 18.46 1.89 22.66
CA SER A 143 18.13 2.42 23.97
C SER A 143 19.24 2.08 24.98
N LEU A 144 20.10 3.04 25.28
CA LEU A 144 21.06 2.93 26.37
C LEU A 144 20.34 3.14 27.72
N PRO A 145 20.65 2.36 28.76
CA PRO A 145 20.16 2.64 30.11
C PRO A 145 20.67 4.01 30.56
N SER A 146 19.77 4.98 30.74
CA SER A 146 20.10 6.28 31.31
C SER A 146 19.75 6.29 32.79
N ASP A 147 20.77 6.49 33.65
CA ASP A 147 20.57 6.76 35.08
C ASP A 147 19.95 8.14 35.35
N ALA A 148 19.83 9.00 34.32
CA ALA A 148 19.44 10.39 34.42
C ALA A 148 18.01 10.65 33.90
N GLY A 149 17.02 9.91 34.40
CA GLY A 149 15.61 10.14 34.06
C GLY A 149 15.28 10.04 32.56
N MET A 150 14.03 10.34 32.20
CA MET A 150 13.58 10.29 30.81
C MET A 150 13.81 11.64 30.13
N GLY A 151 14.80 11.72 29.23
CA GLY A 151 15.02 12.88 28.37
C GLY A 151 14.01 12.97 27.23
N TYR A 152 14.05 14.08 26.49
CA TYR A 152 13.17 14.27 25.34
C TYR A 152 13.33 13.20 24.23
N PRO A 153 14.55 12.76 23.86
CA PRO A 153 14.72 11.67 22.89
C PRO A 153 14.07 10.35 23.34
N GLU A 154 14.13 10.01 24.62
CA GLU A 154 13.54 8.81 25.21
C GLU A 154 12.01 8.86 25.13
N ILE A 155 11.40 10.03 25.39
CA ILE A 155 9.94 10.25 25.23
C ILE A 155 9.53 10.01 23.78
N VAL A 156 10.29 10.54 22.81
CA VAL A 156 10.00 10.36 21.38
C VAL A 156 10.14 8.90 20.95
N GLN A 157 11.16 8.19 21.45
CA GLN A 157 11.33 6.76 21.18
C GLN A 157 10.20 5.93 21.78
N GLN A 158 9.79 6.20 23.02
CA GLN A 158 8.65 5.53 23.66
C GLN A 158 7.35 5.75 22.86
N PHE A 159 7.11 6.97 22.37
CA PHE A 159 5.99 7.26 21.49
C PHE A 159 6.03 6.40 20.22
N ARG A 160 7.19 6.30 19.55
CA ARG A 160 7.33 5.48 18.33
C ARG A 160 7.14 3.99 18.60
N MET A 161 7.67 3.46 19.71
CA MET A 161 7.48 2.06 20.10
C MET A 161 6.00 1.74 20.33
N SER A 162 5.29 2.58 21.10
CA SER A 162 3.86 2.38 21.38
C SER A 162 2.99 2.42 20.11
N GLN A 163 3.35 3.23 19.11
CA GLN A 163 2.71 3.18 17.79
C GLN A 163 2.90 1.83 17.10
N ILE A 164 4.12 1.28 17.12
CA ILE A 164 4.42 -0.01 16.47
C ILE A 164 3.72 -1.17 17.21
N GLU A 165 3.69 -1.15 18.54
CA GLU A 165 2.95 -2.14 19.35
C GLU A 165 1.46 -2.13 19.02
N THR A 166 0.87 -0.94 18.88
CA THR A 166 -0.53 -0.80 18.48
C THR A 166 -0.77 -1.36 17.08
N ILE A 167 0.14 -1.07 16.14
CA ILE A 167 0.10 -1.65 14.78
C ILE A 167 0.17 -3.18 14.84
N MET A 168 1.09 -3.74 15.64
CA MET A 168 1.24 -5.18 15.81
C MET A 168 -0.04 -5.85 16.33
N ALA A 169 -0.66 -5.28 17.38
CA ALA A 169 -1.92 -5.80 17.92
C ALA A 169 -3.06 -5.78 16.89
N TRP A 170 -3.11 -4.74 16.04
CA TRP A 170 -4.08 -4.70 14.95
C TRP A 170 -3.78 -5.75 13.86
N LEU A 171 -2.51 -5.96 13.51
CA LEU A 171 -2.11 -6.99 12.54
C LEU A 171 -2.46 -8.41 13.01
N GLU A 172 -2.37 -8.69 14.32
CA GLU A 172 -2.85 -9.95 14.90
C GLU A 172 -4.35 -10.13 14.69
N THR A 173 -5.13 -9.06 14.85
CA THR A 173 -6.57 -9.07 14.56
C THR A 173 -6.83 -9.34 13.07
N CYS A 174 -6.06 -8.71 12.17
CA CYS A 174 -6.16 -8.97 10.74
C CYS A 174 -5.87 -10.44 10.40
N ALA A 175 -4.79 -11.01 10.93
CA ALA A 175 -4.44 -12.41 10.72
C ALA A 175 -5.59 -13.35 11.14
N ALA A 176 -6.14 -13.14 12.34
CA ALA A 176 -7.24 -13.93 12.86
C ALA A 176 -8.50 -13.84 11.99
N GLN A 177 -8.84 -12.66 11.46
CA GLN A 177 -10.00 -12.49 10.58
C GLN A 177 -9.81 -13.17 9.22
N ILE A 178 -8.60 -13.07 8.65
CA ILE A 178 -8.26 -13.72 7.37
C ILE A 178 -8.41 -15.25 7.49
N ASP A 179 -8.03 -15.81 8.64
CA ASP A 179 -8.16 -17.25 8.93
C ASP A 179 -9.60 -17.70 9.21
N GLN A 180 -10.39 -16.89 9.92
CA GLN A 180 -11.79 -17.24 10.23
C GLN A 180 -12.68 -17.32 8.99
N GLY A 181 -12.39 -16.52 7.96
CA GLY A 181 -13.12 -16.61 6.68
C GLY A 181 -12.97 -17.98 5.98
N GLU A 182 -12.06 -18.84 6.42
CA GLU A 182 -11.87 -20.22 5.91
C GLU A 182 -12.97 -21.16 6.39
N LYS A 183 -13.37 -21.03 7.66
CA LYS A 183 -14.36 -21.92 8.27
C LYS A 183 -15.79 -21.70 7.79
N SER A 184 -16.10 -20.55 7.20
CA SER A 184 -17.47 -20.21 6.75
C SER A 184 -17.78 -20.59 5.31
N LYS A 185 -16.79 -20.99 4.49
CA LYS A 185 -17.02 -21.43 3.10
C LYS A 185 -17.12 -22.96 2.93
N ASP A 186 -16.71 -23.71 3.96
CA ASP A 186 -16.73 -25.17 3.99
C ASP A 186 -17.87 -25.75 4.88
N ALA A 187 -18.86 -24.91 5.24
CA ALA A 187 -20.08 -25.29 5.98
C ALA A 187 -21.32 -24.94 5.15
#